data_AF-A0AAN5DIM1-F1
#
_entry.id   AF-A0AAN5DIM1-F1
#
_cell.length_a   1.000
_cell.length_b   1.000
_cell.length_c   1.000
_cell.angle_alpha   90.00
_cell.angle_beta   90.00
_cell.angle_gamma   90.00
#
_symmetry.space_group_name_H-M   'P 1'
#
loop_
_entity.id
_entity.type
_entity.pdbx_description
1 polymer ?
#
loop_
_entity_poly.entity_id
_entity_poly.type
_entity_poly.pdbx_seq_one_letter_code
_entity_poly.pdbx_strand_id
1 'polypeptide(L)'
;METESLSLFELLPSELAWKIIDFVPEAVFNLRLTSRMLHARVNEYAHLRVSTHILEELSIYKTRDAYKREDLVAISMFTPVALSNIFEIHLKLRLLTCGRNKIERRCVKMDNKHMNVYLLKLTEPIAAETIVHLRGCFGETIGKTTLLNCNDRTILSTVPKLIKGKTFSKLDFAAVDLHSDAVDFIKRAITEHQVDHFSLGVSTAPNPVRLLLDLSTLVRSLFIHQCQIVNKPRSFATECLLGLECVDWAPTILEMFQNGKMDKLLIDNLHYHGYLQRASLDILAERLPKLTKNIWFTSTSHYYGSGQSYYQNGYYIQADSATANGRFLRVRHTTRMHESSEL
;
A
#
# COMPACT_ATOMS: atom_id res chain seq x y z
N MET A 1 -2.52 41.18 42.54
CA MET A 1 -2.36 40.38 41.31
C MET A 1 -3.34 39.25 41.39
N GLU A 2 -4.48 39.45 40.75
CA GLU A 2 -5.62 38.52 40.74
C GLU A 2 -5.21 37.22 40.03
N THR A 3 -4.96 36.18 40.83
CA THR A 3 -5.05 34.79 40.38
C THR A 3 -6.53 34.41 40.39
N GLU A 4 -7.31 35.05 39.51
CA GLU A 4 -8.67 34.58 39.23
C GLU A 4 -8.58 33.17 38.66
N SER A 5 -9.32 32.28 39.31
CA SER A 5 -9.37 30.82 39.24
C SER A 5 -9.01 30.18 37.89
N LEU A 6 -7.75 29.79 37.71
CA LEU A 6 -7.43 28.74 36.74
C LEU A 6 -8.17 27.47 37.15
N SER A 7 -8.81 26.81 36.19
CA SER A 7 -9.46 25.54 36.45
C SER A 7 -8.41 24.49 36.85
N LEU A 8 -8.82 23.48 37.63
CA LEU A 8 -7.94 22.36 38.00
C LEU A 8 -7.30 21.68 36.77
N PHE A 9 -8.00 21.72 35.63
CA PHE A 9 -7.53 21.16 34.38
C PHE A 9 -6.40 22.00 33.74
N GLU A 10 -6.45 23.33 33.87
CA GLU A 10 -5.38 24.22 33.39
C GLU A 10 -4.14 24.22 34.28
N LEU A 11 -4.31 23.83 35.55
CA LEU A 11 -3.22 23.65 36.51
C LEU A 11 -2.46 22.32 36.32
N LEU A 12 -2.94 21.43 35.44
CA LEU A 12 -2.25 20.18 35.15
C LEU A 12 -0.87 20.45 34.51
N PRO A 13 0.17 19.70 34.91
CA PRO A 13 1.41 19.60 34.15
C PRO A 13 1.14 19.25 32.69
N SER A 14 1.95 19.80 31.79
CA SER A 14 1.82 19.64 30.33
C SER A 14 1.70 18.16 29.94
N GLU A 15 2.51 17.32 30.56
CA GLU A 15 2.61 15.89 30.27
C GLU A 15 1.32 15.15 30.63
N LEU A 16 0.63 15.56 31.69
CA LEU A 16 -0.67 14.98 32.07
C LEU A 16 -1.79 15.47 31.15
N ALA A 17 -1.81 16.76 30.82
CA ALA A 17 -2.75 17.30 29.84
C ALA A 17 -2.60 16.58 28.48
N TRP A 18 -1.37 16.29 28.06
CA TRP A 18 -1.09 15.56 26.83
C TRP A 18 -1.54 14.10 26.88
N LYS A 19 -1.37 13.41 28.01
CA LYS A 19 -1.94 12.05 28.17
C LYS A 19 -3.46 12.03 28.05
N ILE A 20 -4.14 13.11 28.47
CA ILE A 20 -5.59 13.23 28.32
C ILE A 20 -5.97 13.44 26.85
N ILE A 21 -5.17 14.20 26.10
CA ILE A 21 -5.31 14.34 24.65
C ILE A 21 -5.09 12.98 23.94
N ASP A 22 -4.07 12.22 24.35
CA ASP A 22 -3.83 10.86 23.84
C ASP A 22 -5.02 9.93 24.10
N PHE A 23 -5.71 10.11 25.23
CA PHE A 23 -6.86 9.29 25.63
C PHE A 23 -8.17 9.69 24.94
N VAL A 24 -8.39 10.98 24.66
CA VAL A 24 -9.61 11.51 24.01
C VAL A 24 -9.25 12.46 22.85
N PRO A 25 -8.64 11.94 21.79
CA PRO A 25 -8.14 12.74 20.66
C PRO A 25 -9.23 13.51 19.91
N GLU A 26 -10.48 13.05 19.96
CA GLU A 26 -11.63 13.71 19.35
C GLU A 26 -12.00 15.03 20.04
N ALA A 27 -11.66 15.20 21.33
CA ALA A 27 -12.04 16.39 22.10
C ALA A 27 -11.11 17.60 21.89
N VAL A 28 -10.01 17.44 21.14
CA VAL A 28 -8.96 18.46 21.02
C VAL A 28 -9.43 19.81 20.49
N PHE A 29 -10.43 19.85 19.59
CA PHE A 29 -10.99 21.11 19.14
C PHE A 29 -11.80 21.81 20.24
N ASN A 30 -12.56 21.07 21.03
CA ASN A 30 -13.30 21.62 22.17
C ASN A 30 -12.32 22.14 23.23
N LEU A 31 -11.26 21.40 23.53
CA LEU A 31 -10.19 21.84 24.43
C LEU A 31 -9.55 23.15 23.96
N ARG A 32 -9.27 23.27 22.65
CA ARG A 32 -8.73 24.51 22.07
C ARG A 32 -9.66 25.70 22.17
N LEU A 33 -10.97 25.49 22.16
CA LEU A 33 -11.97 26.55 22.28
C LEU A 33 -12.30 26.91 23.73
N THR A 34 -11.90 26.08 24.70
CA THR A 34 -12.28 26.26 26.11
C THR A 34 -11.52 27.40 26.78
N SER A 35 -10.19 27.50 26.57
CA SER A 35 -9.38 28.59 27.14
C SER A 35 -8.11 28.86 26.35
N ARG A 36 -7.49 30.03 26.59
CA ARG A 36 -6.20 30.39 25.97
C ARG A 36 -5.08 29.44 26.39
N MET A 37 -5.08 28.99 27.64
CA MET A 37 -4.07 28.06 28.16
C MET A 37 -4.20 26.69 27.47
N LEU A 38 -5.42 26.14 27.40
CA LEU A 38 -5.65 24.85 26.75
C LEU A 38 -5.39 24.92 25.24
N HIS A 39 -5.72 26.04 24.60
CA HIS A 39 -5.33 26.30 23.22
C HIS A 39 -3.82 26.20 23.02
N ALA A 40 -3.03 26.86 23.88
CA ALA A 40 -1.57 26.79 23.83
C ALA A 40 -1.05 25.37 24.07
N ARG A 41 -1.61 24.64 25.05
CA ARG A 41 -1.22 23.26 25.36
C ARG A 41 -1.50 22.28 24.23
N VAL A 42 -2.65 22.39 23.56
CA VAL A 42 -2.97 21.54 22.41
C VAL A 42 -2.06 21.86 21.22
N ASN A 43 -1.75 23.14 20.99
CA ASN A 43 -0.81 23.51 19.93
C ASN A 43 0.62 23.01 20.22
N GLU A 44 1.07 23.12 21.47
CA GLU A 44 2.36 22.59 21.93
C GLU A 44 2.41 21.06 21.75
N TYR A 45 1.36 20.36 22.17
CA TYR A 45 1.19 18.92 21.95
C TYR A 45 1.34 18.58 20.46
N ALA A 46 0.57 19.24 19.59
CA ALA A 46 0.57 18.98 18.16
C ALA A 46 1.90 19.33 17.46
N HIS A 47 2.70 20.21 18.07
CA HIS A 47 4.02 20.56 17.55
C HIS A 47 5.06 19.51 17.95
N LEU A 48 5.05 19.06 19.20
CA LEU A 48 6.06 18.18 19.77
C LEU A 48 5.76 16.69 19.58
N ARG A 49 4.49 16.31 19.55
CA ARG A 49 4.04 14.92 19.52
C ARG A 49 3.21 14.67 18.28
N VAL A 50 3.60 13.65 17.54
CA VAL A 50 2.75 13.04 16.53
C VAL A 50 2.58 11.61 16.95
N SER A 51 1.33 11.15 17.05
CA SER A 51 1.05 9.75 17.33
C SER A 51 1.86 8.87 16.37
N THR A 52 2.50 7.84 16.92
CA THR A 52 3.37 6.93 16.15
C THR A 52 2.62 6.31 14.99
N HIS A 53 1.32 6.04 15.15
CA HIS A 53 0.45 5.45 14.15
C HIS A 53 -0.79 6.31 13.89
N ILE A 54 -0.60 7.41 13.18
CA ILE A 54 -1.69 8.35 12.83
C ILE A 54 -2.27 8.13 11.43
N LEU A 55 -1.50 7.52 10.53
CA LEU A 55 -1.92 7.20 9.16
C LEU A 55 -2.09 5.70 8.98
N GLU A 56 -3.28 5.31 8.53
CA GLU A 56 -3.58 3.94 8.11
C GLU A 56 -3.11 3.72 6.68
N GLU A 57 -3.29 4.71 5.80
CA GLU A 57 -2.79 4.69 4.43
C GLU A 57 -2.24 6.06 4.00
N LEU A 58 -1.13 6.03 3.27
CA LEU A 58 -0.61 7.16 2.50
C LEU A 58 -0.61 6.79 1.01
N SER A 59 -1.47 7.41 0.23
CA SER A 59 -1.53 7.19 -1.23
C SER A 59 -1.01 8.41 -1.97
N ILE A 60 -0.05 8.21 -2.87
CA ILE A 60 0.51 9.24 -3.73
C ILE A 60 0.21 8.83 -5.17
N TYR A 61 -0.37 9.72 -5.94
CA TYR A 61 -0.68 9.42 -7.32
C TYR A 61 -0.59 10.64 -8.23
N LYS A 62 -0.22 10.38 -9.49
CA LYS A 62 -0.26 11.38 -10.54
C LYS A 62 -1.62 11.39 -11.21
N THR A 63 -2.15 12.60 -11.39
CA THR A 63 -3.36 12.85 -12.16
C THR A 63 -3.14 14.05 -13.05
N ARG A 64 -3.84 14.09 -14.19
CA ARG A 64 -3.90 15.31 -15.01
C ARG A 64 -5.02 16.21 -14.51
N ASP A 65 -4.75 17.51 -14.40
CA ASP A 65 -5.80 18.50 -14.23
C ASP A 65 -6.56 18.65 -15.55
N ALA A 66 -7.86 18.31 -15.54
CA ALA A 66 -8.71 18.38 -16.73
C ALA A 66 -8.80 19.80 -17.32
N TYR A 67 -8.62 20.83 -16.50
CA TYR A 67 -8.75 22.23 -16.89
C TYR A 67 -7.40 22.85 -17.26
N LYS A 68 -6.35 22.55 -16.50
CA LYS A 68 -5.04 23.20 -16.67
C LYS A 68 -4.08 22.46 -17.60
N ARG A 69 -4.36 21.20 -17.94
CA ARG A 69 -3.41 20.30 -18.67
C ARG A 69 -2.05 20.17 -17.98
N GLU A 70 -1.96 20.49 -16.69
CA GLU A 70 -0.78 20.32 -15.87
C GLU A 70 -0.85 18.96 -15.17
N ASP A 71 0.31 18.31 -15.01
CA ASP A 71 0.44 17.13 -14.18
C ASP A 71 0.41 17.55 -12.70
N LEU A 72 -0.52 16.98 -11.95
CA LEU A 72 -0.68 17.19 -10.52
C LEU A 72 -0.30 15.95 -9.74
N VAL A 73 0.33 16.18 -8.60
CA VAL A 73 0.57 15.15 -7.59
C VAL A 73 -0.51 15.28 -6.54
N ALA A 74 -1.29 14.22 -6.38
CA ALA A 74 -2.25 14.11 -5.31
C ALA A 74 -1.66 13.23 -4.21
N ILE A 75 -1.73 13.73 -2.97
CA ILE A 75 -1.38 12.99 -1.77
C ILE A 75 -2.67 12.83 -0.97
N SER A 76 -3.09 11.59 -0.77
CA SER A 76 -4.22 11.21 0.07
C SER A 76 -3.71 10.59 1.36
N MET A 77 -4.16 11.12 2.48
CA MET A 77 -3.77 10.68 3.82
C MET A 77 -5.02 10.16 4.53
N PHE A 78 -5.02 8.88 4.88
CA PHE A 78 -6.15 8.19 5.50
C PHE A 78 -5.91 8.08 6.99
N THR A 79 -6.83 8.64 7.78
CA THR A 79 -6.73 8.72 9.23
C THR A 79 -8.01 8.15 9.88
N PRO A 80 -7.89 7.34 10.94
CA PRO A 80 -9.05 6.91 11.73
C PRO A 80 -9.86 8.10 12.22
N VAL A 81 -11.19 7.97 12.26
CA VAL A 81 -12.08 9.06 12.72
C VAL A 81 -11.65 9.59 14.10
N ALA A 82 -11.28 8.70 15.03
CA ALA A 82 -10.80 9.07 16.36
C ALA A 82 -9.58 10.01 16.35
N LEU A 83 -8.62 9.79 15.43
CA LEU A 83 -7.38 10.57 15.36
C LEU A 83 -7.47 11.78 14.42
N SER A 84 -8.57 11.92 13.68
CA SER A 84 -8.69 12.91 12.61
C SER A 84 -8.59 14.36 13.10
N ASN A 85 -9.11 14.66 14.30
CA ASN A 85 -9.04 16.01 14.85
C ASN A 85 -7.60 16.42 15.18
N ILE A 86 -6.79 15.52 15.76
CA ILE A 86 -5.36 15.75 16.00
C ILE A 86 -4.60 15.90 14.68
N PHE A 87 -4.84 15.01 13.73
CA PHE A 87 -4.17 15.06 12.43
C PHE A 87 -4.46 16.37 11.68
N GLU A 88 -5.70 16.84 11.73
CA GLU A 88 -6.09 18.12 11.15
C GLU A 88 -5.38 19.31 11.82
N ILE A 89 -5.12 19.24 13.14
CA ILE A 89 -4.31 20.25 13.82
C ILE A 89 -2.86 20.19 13.32
N HIS A 90 -2.26 19.00 13.15
CA HIS A 90 -0.91 18.87 12.57
C HIS A 90 -0.84 19.49 11.19
N LEU A 91 -1.80 19.15 10.31
CA LEU A 91 -1.87 19.72 8.97
C LEU A 91 -2.00 21.24 9.00
N LYS A 92 -2.91 21.80 9.80
CA LYS A 92 -3.07 23.25 9.91
C LYS A 92 -1.79 23.90 10.43
N LEU A 93 -1.27 23.46 11.58
CA LEU A 93 -0.10 24.11 12.18
C LEU A 93 1.16 24.03 11.31
N ARG A 94 1.35 22.93 10.56
CA ARG A 94 2.57 22.69 9.78
C ARG A 94 2.47 23.09 8.32
N LEU A 95 1.27 23.12 7.73
CA LEU A 95 1.07 23.48 6.32
C LEU A 95 0.54 24.89 6.08
N LEU A 96 0.05 25.59 7.11
CA LEU A 96 -0.32 27.01 6.98
C LEU A 96 0.87 27.89 6.51
N THR A 97 2.11 27.43 6.65
CA THR A 97 3.32 28.06 6.11
C THR A 97 3.51 27.85 4.60
N CYS A 98 2.90 26.81 4.00
CA CYS A 98 3.11 26.43 2.59
C CYS A 98 2.07 27.00 1.61
N GLY A 99 1.38 28.09 1.98
CA GLY A 99 0.43 28.78 1.10
C GLY A 99 -0.99 28.21 1.12
N ARG A 100 -1.89 28.79 0.29
CA ARG A 100 -3.33 28.45 0.20
C ARG A 100 -3.60 27.09 -0.47
N ASN A 101 -2.82 26.06 -0.17
CA ASN A 101 -3.12 24.72 -0.65
C ASN A 101 -4.43 24.26 -0.01
N LYS A 102 -5.47 24.11 -0.85
CA LYS A 102 -6.77 23.64 -0.38
C LYS A 102 -6.65 22.16 -0.06
N ILE A 103 -6.69 21.83 1.23
CA ILE A 103 -6.85 20.46 1.69
C ILE A 103 -8.34 20.13 1.64
N GLU A 104 -8.69 19.15 0.82
CA GLU A 104 -10.06 18.62 0.79
C GLU A 104 -10.15 17.51 1.84
N ARG A 105 -11.21 17.52 2.66
CA ARG A 105 -11.51 16.44 3.62
C ARG A 105 -12.76 15.70 3.18
N ARG A 106 -12.72 14.37 3.21
CA ARG A 106 -13.86 13.49 2.92
C ARG A 106 -13.92 12.37 3.94
N CYS A 107 -15.11 11.88 4.25
CA CYS A 107 -15.27 10.65 5.04
C CYS A 107 -15.56 9.50 4.09
N VAL A 108 -14.84 8.40 4.23
CA VAL A 108 -15.00 7.18 3.44
C VAL A 108 -15.14 5.98 4.36
N LYS A 109 -15.81 4.93 3.88
CA LYS A 109 -15.86 3.63 4.53
C LYS A 109 -14.90 2.69 3.80
N MET A 110 -13.90 2.15 4.49
CA MET A 110 -12.93 1.18 3.98
C MET A 110 -12.87 0.00 4.95
N ASP A 111 -13.02 -1.22 4.47
CA ASP A 111 -12.93 -2.47 5.26
C ASP A 111 -13.78 -2.43 6.54
N ASN A 112 -15.02 -1.93 6.41
CA ASN A 112 -15.96 -1.69 7.50
C ASN A 112 -15.53 -0.66 8.57
N LYS A 113 -14.41 0.04 8.37
CA LYS A 113 -13.97 1.16 9.20
C LYS A 113 -14.30 2.49 8.53
N HIS A 114 -14.71 3.47 9.33
CA HIS A 114 -14.85 4.85 8.87
C HIS A 114 -13.50 5.55 8.97
N MET A 115 -13.07 6.17 7.87
CA MET A 115 -11.83 6.92 7.77
C MET A 115 -12.09 8.33 7.27
N ASN A 116 -11.27 9.28 7.71
CA ASN A 116 -11.18 10.59 7.09
C ASN A 116 -10.00 10.61 6.12
N VAL A 117 -10.26 11.08 4.91
CA VAL A 117 -9.28 11.25 3.84
C VAL A 117 -9.00 12.73 3.68
N TYR A 118 -7.74 13.08 3.83
CA TYR A 118 -7.22 14.42 3.56
C TYR A 118 -6.49 14.38 2.23
N LEU A 119 -7.07 15.04 1.23
CA LEU A 119 -6.54 15.11 -0.13
C LEU A 119 -5.85 16.45 -0.34
N LEU A 120 -4.57 16.38 -0.68
CA LEU A 120 -3.73 17.52 -1.02
C LEU A 120 -3.28 17.40 -2.47
N LYS A 121 -3.61 18.40 -3.29
CA LYS A 121 -3.18 18.49 -4.69
C LYS A 121 -2.04 19.49 -4.79
N LEU A 122 -0.92 19.06 -5.35
CA LEU A 122 0.31 19.83 -5.47
C LEU A 122 0.73 19.89 -6.94
N THR A 123 1.19 21.06 -7.36
CA THR A 123 1.86 21.24 -8.65
C THR A 123 3.27 20.68 -8.58
N GLU A 124 3.76 20.09 -9.66
CA GLU A 124 5.16 19.68 -9.75
C GLU A 124 6.07 20.85 -10.15
N PRO A 125 7.30 20.92 -9.60
CA PRO A 125 7.85 20.08 -8.54
C PRO A 125 7.33 20.47 -7.14
N ILE A 126 7.22 19.50 -6.23
CA ILE A 126 6.81 19.77 -4.85
C ILE A 126 7.94 20.51 -4.12
N ALA A 127 7.61 21.66 -3.52
CA ALA A 127 8.56 22.45 -2.75
C ALA A 127 9.15 21.65 -1.57
N ALA A 128 10.46 21.78 -1.34
CA ALA A 128 11.17 21.01 -0.32
C ALA A 128 10.61 21.24 1.10
N GLU A 129 10.22 22.47 1.42
CA GLU A 129 9.59 22.82 2.70
C GLU A 129 8.27 22.06 2.90
N THR A 130 7.44 21.99 1.86
CA THR A 130 6.18 21.23 1.88
C THR A 130 6.42 19.75 2.16
N ILE A 131 7.47 19.15 1.57
CA ILE A 131 7.85 17.75 1.86
C ILE A 131 8.21 17.57 3.34
N VAL A 132 9.01 18.48 3.90
CA VAL A 132 9.44 18.41 5.31
C VAL A 132 8.23 18.53 6.25
N HIS A 133 7.34 19.49 5.99
CA HIS A 133 6.15 19.70 6.80
C HIS A 133 5.17 18.52 6.72
N LEU A 134 4.90 18.01 5.51
CA LEU A 134 4.05 16.83 5.33
C LEU A 134 4.60 15.60 6.03
N ARG A 135 5.89 15.29 5.81
CA ARG A 135 6.57 14.18 6.49
C ARG A 135 6.46 14.28 8.01
N GLY A 136 6.49 15.49 8.53
CA GLY A 136 6.27 15.75 9.95
C GLY A 136 4.91 15.27 10.45
N CYS A 137 3.86 15.29 9.63
CA CYS A 137 2.49 14.96 10.03
C CYS A 137 2.19 13.46 10.09
N PHE A 138 3.01 12.59 9.47
CA PHE A 138 2.63 11.20 9.16
C PHE A 138 2.75 10.20 10.32
N GLY A 139 3.26 10.61 11.48
CA GLY A 139 3.68 9.67 12.52
C GLY A 139 4.96 8.93 12.12
N GLU A 140 5.41 7.96 12.91
CA GLU A 140 6.61 7.15 12.63
C GLU A 140 6.27 5.93 11.78
N THR A 141 5.08 5.37 11.98
CA THR A 141 4.59 4.16 11.32
C THR A 141 3.33 4.47 10.53
N ILE A 142 3.36 4.13 9.25
CA ILE A 142 2.21 4.21 8.34
C ILE A 142 1.71 2.77 8.13
N GLY A 143 0.40 2.54 8.12
CA GLY A 143 -0.15 1.19 7.90
C GLY A 143 0.20 0.65 6.50
N LYS A 144 -0.10 1.44 5.47
CA LYS A 144 0.09 1.11 4.05
C LYS A 144 0.55 2.33 3.24
N THR A 145 1.44 2.11 2.28
CA THR A 145 1.80 3.15 1.29
C THR A 145 1.38 2.70 -0.11
N THR A 146 0.72 3.57 -0.86
CA THR A 146 0.24 3.30 -2.22
C THR A 146 0.82 4.32 -3.20
N LEU A 147 1.43 3.87 -4.29
CA LEU A 147 2.03 4.70 -5.34
C LEU A 147 1.38 4.37 -6.69
N LEU A 148 0.58 5.29 -7.25
CA LEU A 148 -0.13 5.06 -8.52
C LEU A 148 0.35 6.03 -9.60
N ASN A 149 0.78 5.49 -10.75
CA ASN A 149 1.35 6.24 -11.86
C ASN A 149 2.54 7.14 -11.44
N CYS A 150 3.33 6.65 -10.49
CA CYS A 150 4.47 7.34 -9.89
C CYS A 150 5.82 6.82 -10.44
N ASN A 151 5.93 6.66 -11.76
CA ASN A 151 7.10 6.04 -12.42
C ASN A 151 8.07 7.04 -13.08
N ASP A 152 7.82 8.34 -13.00
CA ASP A 152 8.71 9.36 -13.54
C ASP A 152 9.81 9.78 -12.55
N ARG A 153 10.89 10.34 -13.07
CA ARG A 153 12.08 10.73 -12.28
C ARG A 153 11.79 11.75 -11.19
N THR A 154 10.90 12.71 -11.43
CA THR A 154 10.60 13.77 -10.45
C THR A 154 9.96 13.17 -9.21
N ILE A 155 8.94 12.33 -9.39
CA ILE A 155 8.28 11.63 -8.28
C ILE A 155 9.20 10.63 -7.61
N LEU A 156 9.93 9.81 -8.37
CA LEU A 156 10.86 8.84 -7.83
C LEU A 156 11.99 9.49 -7.00
N SER A 157 12.30 10.78 -7.23
CA SER A 157 13.23 11.55 -6.41
C SER A 157 12.58 12.24 -5.19
N THR A 158 11.26 12.41 -5.21
CA THR A 158 10.48 13.17 -4.22
C THR A 158 9.91 12.26 -3.14
N VAL A 159 9.33 11.12 -3.53
CA VAL A 159 8.72 10.15 -2.61
C VAL A 159 9.69 9.68 -1.53
N PRO A 160 10.95 9.28 -1.83
CA PRO A 160 11.91 8.89 -0.79
C PRO A 160 12.11 9.95 0.29
N LYS A 161 12.10 11.24 -0.09
CA LYS A 161 12.26 12.35 0.86
C LYS A 161 11.04 12.49 1.77
N LEU A 162 9.86 12.25 1.22
CA LEU A 162 8.58 12.36 1.91
C LEU A 162 8.37 11.24 2.94
N ILE A 163 8.76 10.01 2.62
CA ILE A 163 8.62 8.83 3.50
C ILE A 163 9.89 8.51 4.30
N LYS A 164 10.91 9.36 4.24
CA LYS A 164 12.18 9.15 4.94
C LYS A 164 11.96 8.94 6.44
N GLY A 165 12.55 7.87 6.98
CA GLY A 165 12.48 7.53 8.41
C GLY A 165 11.11 7.04 8.86
N LYS A 166 10.23 6.64 7.93
CA LYS A 166 8.94 6.01 8.23
C LYS A 166 9.05 4.51 8.07
N THR A 167 8.26 3.76 8.82
CA THR A 167 8.09 2.31 8.64
C THR A 167 6.69 2.01 8.13
N PHE A 168 6.58 1.00 7.25
CA PHE A 168 5.29 0.48 6.78
C PHE A 168 5.48 -0.94 6.27
N SER A 169 4.53 -1.82 6.59
CA SER A 169 4.62 -3.25 6.25
C SER A 169 4.03 -3.57 4.87
N LYS A 170 3.24 -2.65 4.30
CA LYS A 170 2.53 -2.82 3.02
C LYS A 170 2.88 -1.71 2.02
N LEU A 171 3.24 -2.11 0.81
CA LEU A 171 3.49 -1.21 -0.32
C LEU A 171 2.71 -1.67 -1.55
N ASP A 172 1.89 -0.77 -2.11
CA ASP A 172 1.25 -0.96 -3.39
C ASP A 172 1.92 -0.05 -4.42
N PHE A 173 2.33 -0.60 -5.55
CA PHE A 173 2.88 0.16 -6.66
C PHE A 173 2.15 -0.20 -7.96
N ALA A 174 1.59 0.80 -8.64
CA ALA A 174 0.97 0.61 -9.93
C ALA A 174 1.47 1.63 -10.96
N ALA A 175 1.76 1.16 -12.16
CA ALA A 175 2.13 1.97 -13.32
C ALA A 175 1.78 1.20 -14.60
N VAL A 176 1.62 1.88 -15.75
CA VAL A 176 1.37 1.18 -17.01
C VAL A 176 2.58 0.31 -17.38
N ASP A 177 3.73 0.94 -17.58
CA ASP A 177 4.98 0.25 -17.85
C ASP A 177 5.97 0.52 -16.71
N LEU A 178 6.62 -0.56 -16.26
CA LEU A 178 7.68 -0.47 -15.28
C LEU A 178 9.01 -0.23 -15.99
N HIS A 179 9.82 0.69 -15.48
CA HIS A 179 11.16 0.99 -15.98
C HIS A 179 12.21 0.62 -14.94
N SER A 180 13.47 0.47 -15.35
CA SER A 180 14.57 0.07 -14.47
C SER A 180 14.74 1.01 -13.26
N ASP A 181 14.63 2.34 -13.48
CA ASP A 181 14.69 3.34 -12.40
C ASP A 181 13.61 3.10 -11.32
N ALA A 182 12.41 2.69 -11.74
CA ALA A 182 11.31 2.37 -10.83
C ALA A 182 11.53 1.03 -10.11
N VAL A 183 12.08 0.02 -10.78
CA VAL A 183 12.46 -1.27 -10.16
C VAL A 183 13.46 -1.05 -9.03
N ASP A 184 14.50 -0.24 -9.28
CA ASP A 184 15.53 0.05 -8.28
C ASP A 184 14.97 0.84 -7.10
N PHE A 185 14.06 1.79 -7.39
CA PHE A 185 13.32 2.48 -6.34
C PHE A 185 12.48 1.51 -5.48
N ILE A 186 11.71 0.62 -6.09
CA ILE A 186 10.86 -0.36 -5.38
C ILE A 186 11.71 -1.24 -4.46
N LYS A 187 12.82 -1.80 -4.97
CA LYS A 187 13.70 -2.65 -4.18
C LYS A 187 14.29 -1.92 -2.97
N ARG A 188 14.74 -0.67 -3.17
CA ARG A 188 15.22 0.18 -2.06
C ARG A 188 14.13 0.48 -1.06
N ALA A 189 12.94 0.89 -1.52
CA ALA A 189 11.83 1.20 -0.64
C ALA A 189 11.41 -0.01 0.22
N ILE A 190 11.32 -1.20 -0.38
CA ILE A 190 11.00 -2.43 0.35
C ILE A 190 12.02 -2.70 1.45
N THR A 191 13.31 -2.55 1.13
CA THR A 191 14.41 -2.81 2.06
C THR A 191 14.48 -1.76 3.18
N GLU A 192 14.44 -0.48 2.83
CA GLU A 192 14.58 0.65 3.76
C GLU A 192 13.41 0.75 4.74
N HIS A 193 12.20 0.43 4.28
CA HIS A 193 10.98 0.58 5.07
C HIS A 193 10.45 -0.71 5.69
N GLN A 194 11.17 -1.83 5.49
CA GLN A 194 10.86 -3.16 6.02
C GLN A 194 9.48 -3.66 5.56
N VAL A 195 9.21 -3.54 4.26
CA VAL A 195 7.95 -3.98 3.66
C VAL A 195 7.91 -5.50 3.64
N ASP A 196 6.86 -6.09 4.21
CA ASP A 196 6.61 -7.53 4.19
C ASP A 196 5.62 -7.95 3.10
N HIS A 197 4.73 -7.04 2.69
CA HIS A 197 3.71 -7.27 1.68
C HIS A 197 3.81 -6.25 0.55
N PHE A 198 4.03 -6.74 -0.67
CA PHE A 198 4.14 -5.88 -1.85
C PHE A 198 3.10 -6.26 -2.90
N SER A 199 2.42 -5.25 -3.44
CA SER A 199 1.49 -5.37 -4.56
C SER A 199 2.03 -4.61 -5.77
N LEU A 200 2.08 -5.27 -6.92
CA LEU A 200 2.58 -4.73 -8.19
C LEU A 200 1.49 -4.77 -9.25
N GLY A 201 1.02 -3.60 -9.68
CA GLY A 201 0.05 -3.44 -10.77
C GLY A 201 0.70 -2.88 -12.04
N VAL A 202 1.06 -3.71 -13.02
CA VAL A 202 1.74 -3.26 -14.24
C VAL A 202 1.34 -4.03 -15.50
N SER A 203 1.45 -3.41 -16.68
CA SER A 203 1.26 -4.08 -17.97
C SER A 203 2.54 -4.80 -18.41
N THR A 204 3.70 -4.14 -18.32
CA THR A 204 5.01 -4.68 -18.68
C THR A 204 6.09 -4.35 -17.66
N ALA A 205 7.13 -5.17 -17.59
CA ALA A 205 8.29 -4.93 -16.73
C ALA A 205 9.62 -5.32 -17.41
N PRO A 206 10.76 -4.70 -17.03
CA PRO A 206 12.06 -5.04 -17.58
C PRO A 206 12.59 -6.29 -16.87
N ASN A 207 13.06 -7.27 -17.64
CA ASN A 207 13.54 -8.57 -17.15
C ASN A 207 12.59 -9.21 -16.11
N PRO A 208 11.32 -9.50 -16.46
CA PRO A 208 10.31 -9.96 -15.50
C PRO A 208 10.73 -11.13 -14.62
N VAL A 209 11.42 -12.14 -15.18
CA VAL A 209 11.91 -13.31 -14.42
C VAL A 209 12.84 -12.86 -13.28
N ARG A 210 13.86 -12.06 -13.60
CA ARG A 210 14.81 -11.55 -12.59
C ARG A 210 14.13 -10.65 -11.57
N LEU A 211 13.20 -9.79 -12.02
CA LEU A 211 12.42 -8.95 -11.12
C LEU A 211 11.65 -9.78 -10.09
N LEU A 212 10.94 -10.82 -10.52
CA LEU A 212 10.15 -11.68 -9.64
C LEU A 212 11.02 -12.45 -8.65
N LEU A 213 12.15 -13.00 -9.12
CA LEU A 213 13.12 -13.66 -8.25
C LEU A 213 13.68 -12.69 -7.21
N ASP A 214 14.13 -11.50 -7.62
CA ASP A 214 14.64 -10.48 -6.70
C ASP A 214 13.57 -10.09 -5.66
N LEU A 215 12.33 -9.80 -6.07
CA LEU A 215 11.23 -9.46 -5.16
C LEU A 215 10.93 -10.59 -4.17
N SER A 216 10.96 -11.85 -4.61
CA SER A 216 10.68 -13.01 -3.75
C SER A 216 11.67 -13.17 -2.59
N THR A 217 12.89 -12.61 -2.73
CA THR A 217 13.89 -12.58 -1.65
C THR A 217 13.64 -11.48 -0.63
N LEU A 218 12.92 -10.42 -1.02
CA LEU A 218 12.72 -9.22 -0.21
C LEU A 218 11.44 -9.27 0.63
N VAL A 219 10.34 -9.81 0.07
CA VAL A 219 9.00 -9.77 0.70
C VAL A 219 8.48 -11.14 1.11
N ARG A 220 7.56 -11.18 2.08
CA ARG A 220 6.86 -12.42 2.49
C ARG A 220 5.64 -12.69 1.61
N SER A 221 4.96 -11.62 1.18
CA SER A 221 3.81 -11.70 0.29
C SER A 221 3.99 -10.83 -0.94
N LEU A 222 3.69 -11.40 -2.10
CA LEU A 222 3.68 -10.70 -3.36
C LEU A 222 2.32 -10.84 -4.03
N PHE A 223 1.71 -9.72 -4.40
CA PHE A 223 0.55 -9.68 -5.29
C PHE A 223 0.95 -9.04 -6.61
N ILE A 224 0.65 -9.70 -7.72
CA ILE A 224 0.88 -9.20 -9.06
C ILE A 224 -0.49 -9.08 -9.73
N HIS A 225 -0.81 -7.88 -10.18
CA HIS A 225 -1.96 -7.60 -11.01
C HIS A 225 -1.47 -7.12 -12.38
N GLN A 226 -1.67 -7.93 -13.41
CA GLN A 226 -1.28 -7.53 -14.75
C GLN A 226 -2.38 -6.71 -15.43
N CYS A 227 -2.07 -5.45 -15.69
CA CYS A 227 -2.89 -4.56 -16.49
C CYS A 227 -2.86 -4.96 -17.97
N GLN A 228 -3.85 -4.51 -18.73
CA GLN A 228 -3.87 -4.73 -20.17
C GLN A 228 -2.63 -4.07 -20.84
N ILE A 229 -1.96 -4.83 -21.69
CA ILE A 229 -0.88 -4.34 -22.57
C ILE A 229 -1.52 -3.66 -23.78
N VAL A 230 -1.10 -2.41 -24.03
CA VAL A 230 -1.56 -1.62 -25.16
C VAL A 230 -1.22 -2.36 -26.47
N ASN A 231 -2.14 -2.34 -27.44
CA ASN A 231 -2.02 -3.01 -28.74
C ASN A 231 -1.93 -4.54 -28.70
N LYS A 232 -2.14 -5.17 -27.55
CA LYS A 232 -2.21 -6.63 -27.45
C LYS A 232 -3.66 -7.10 -27.30
N PRO A 233 -4.16 -8.00 -28.16
CA PRO A 233 -5.53 -8.48 -28.06
C PRO A 233 -5.75 -9.18 -26.72
N ARG A 234 -6.88 -8.90 -26.09
CA ARG A 234 -7.36 -9.67 -24.94
C ARG A 234 -7.74 -11.05 -25.47
N SER A 235 -6.97 -12.07 -25.11
CA SER A 235 -7.22 -13.44 -25.52
C SER A 235 -6.76 -14.39 -24.43
N PHE A 236 -7.61 -15.36 -24.13
CA PHE A 236 -7.30 -16.41 -23.15
C PHE A 236 -6.15 -17.31 -23.60
N ALA A 237 -5.92 -17.43 -24.90
CA ALA A 237 -4.81 -18.21 -25.47
C ALA A 237 -3.48 -17.45 -25.46
N THR A 238 -3.49 -16.14 -25.19
CA THR A 238 -2.26 -15.35 -25.18
C THR A 238 -1.40 -15.73 -23.98
N GLU A 239 -0.22 -16.28 -24.27
CA GLU A 239 0.77 -16.69 -23.28
C GLU A 239 1.65 -15.52 -22.90
N CYS A 240 1.18 -14.63 -22.03
CA CYS A 240 1.94 -13.44 -21.64
C CYS A 240 1.82 -13.11 -20.16
N LEU A 241 2.96 -12.91 -19.51
CA LEU A 241 3.04 -12.35 -18.17
C LEU A 241 4.07 -11.21 -18.14
N LEU A 242 3.67 -10.04 -17.64
CA LEU A 242 4.52 -8.84 -17.50
C LEU A 242 5.24 -8.42 -18.80
N GLY A 243 4.58 -8.62 -19.95
CA GLY A 243 5.11 -8.30 -21.28
C GLY A 243 5.95 -9.40 -21.93
N LEU A 244 6.32 -10.46 -21.21
CA LEU A 244 7.11 -11.57 -21.74
C LEU A 244 6.18 -12.67 -22.27
N GLU A 245 6.50 -13.23 -23.44
CA GLU A 245 5.68 -14.22 -24.14
C GLU A 245 6.32 -15.62 -24.14
N CYS A 246 5.49 -16.65 -24.20
CA CYS A 246 5.91 -18.05 -24.42
C CYS A 246 6.98 -18.54 -23.42
N VAL A 247 6.87 -18.12 -22.16
CA VAL A 247 7.77 -18.53 -21.07
C VAL A 247 7.06 -19.53 -20.18
N ASP A 248 7.75 -20.62 -19.84
CA ASP A 248 7.31 -21.51 -18.78
C ASP A 248 7.58 -20.85 -17.42
N TRP A 249 6.52 -20.38 -16.77
CA TRP A 249 6.60 -19.70 -15.49
C TRP A 249 6.67 -20.64 -14.29
N ALA A 250 6.39 -21.94 -14.45
CA ALA A 250 6.41 -22.88 -13.33
C ALA A 250 7.79 -22.97 -12.63
N PRO A 251 8.93 -23.11 -13.35
CA PRO A 251 10.26 -23.10 -12.72
C PRO A 251 10.52 -21.83 -11.92
N THR A 252 10.22 -20.65 -12.48
CA THR A 252 10.40 -19.36 -11.81
C THR A 252 9.58 -19.26 -10.53
N ILE A 253 8.29 -19.63 -10.58
CA ILE A 253 7.40 -19.59 -9.39
C ILE A 253 7.89 -20.56 -8.31
N LEU A 254 8.34 -21.77 -8.69
CA LEU A 254 8.92 -22.72 -7.73
C LEU A 254 10.18 -22.16 -7.08
N GLU A 255 11.06 -21.54 -7.87
CA GLU A 255 12.29 -20.94 -7.39
C GLU A 255 12.02 -19.78 -6.41
N MET A 256 11.03 -18.92 -6.71
CA MET A 256 10.61 -17.84 -5.82
C MET A 256 10.24 -18.36 -4.42
N PHE A 257 9.54 -19.49 -4.33
CA PHE A 257 9.19 -20.11 -3.04
C PHE A 257 10.34 -20.90 -2.41
N GLN A 258 11.24 -21.49 -3.20
CA GLN A 258 12.37 -22.26 -2.68
C GLN A 258 13.42 -21.35 -2.04
N ASN A 259 13.89 -20.36 -2.80
CA ASN A 259 15.06 -19.54 -2.45
C ASN A 259 14.70 -18.22 -1.75
N GLY A 260 13.43 -17.80 -1.81
CA GLY A 260 12.98 -16.51 -1.29
C GLY A 260 12.53 -16.50 0.18
N LYS A 261 12.28 -15.30 0.71
CA LYS A 261 11.57 -15.06 1.98
C LYS A 261 10.05 -15.28 1.80
N MET A 262 9.58 -15.24 0.55
CA MET A 262 8.17 -15.31 0.18
C MET A 262 7.53 -16.64 0.56
N ASP A 263 6.34 -16.56 1.15
CA ASP A 263 5.46 -17.69 1.43
C ASP A 263 4.07 -17.51 0.81
N LYS A 264 3.74 -16.30 0.33
CA LYS A 264 2.45 -15.96 -0.27
C LYS A 264 2.62 -15.30 -1.64
N LEU A 265 1.96 -15.84 -2.67
CA LEU A 265 1.93 -15.27 -4.01
C LEU A 265 0.50 -15.29 -4.59
N LEU A 266 0.04 -14.13 -5.05
CA LEU A 266 -1.15 -14.00 -5.88
C LEU A 266 -0.73 -13.46 -7.25
N ILE A 267 -1.12 -14.12 -8.33
CA ILE A 267 -1.00 -13.60 -9.70
C ILE A 267 -2.40 -13.46 -10.29
N ASP A 268 -2.83 -12.23 -10.49
CA ASP A 268 -4.04 -11.86 -11.20
C ASP A 268 -3.67 -11.38 -12.62
N ASN A 269 -3.93 -12.24 -13.60
CA ASN A 269 -3.66 -11.98 -15.01
C ASN A 269 -4.90 -12.27 -15.87
N LEU A 270 -6.04 -11.66 -15.49
CA LEU A 270 -7.34 -11.84 -16.15
C LEU A 270 -7.38 -11.38 -17.62
N HIS A 271 -6.34 -10.70 -18.11
CA HIS A 271 -6.25 -10.30 -19.51
C HIS A 271 -5.56 -11.34 -20.41
N TYR A 272 -4.69 -12.18 -19.85
CA TYR A 272 -3.82 -13.10 -20.59
C TYR A 272 -3.70 -14.45 -19.87
N HIS A 273 -4.76 -15.26 -19.89
CA HIS A 273 -4.83 -16.49 -19.10
C HIS A 273 -3.86 -17.59 -19.57
N GLY A 274 -3.24 -17.44 -20.74
CA GLY A 274 -2.40 -18.45 -21.38
C GLY A 274 -0.99 -18.58 -20.78
N TYR A 275 -0.56 -17.62 -19.96
CA TYR A 275 0.82 -17.59 -19.45
C TYR A 275 1.22 -18.81 -18.61
N LEU A 276 0.25 -19.51 -18.02
CA LEU A 276 0.47 -20.79 -17.35
C LEU A 276 -0.31 -21.88 -18.08
N GLN A 277 0.38 -22.63 -18.94
CA GLN A 277 -0.19 -23.80 -19.59
C GLN A 277 -0.57 -24.88 -18.58
N ARG A 278 -1.44 -25.81 -18.99
CA ARG A 278 -1.89 -26.93 -18.13
C ARG A 278 -0.74 -27.73 -17.53
N ALA A 279 0.29 -28.04 -18.32
CA ALA A 279 1.46 -28.78 -17.83
C ALA A 279 2.19 -28.02 -16.70
N SER A 280 2.38 -26.71 -16.85
CA SER A 280 2.98 -25.85 -15.82
C SER A 280 2.12 -25.78 -14.55
N LEU A 281 0.80 -25.73 -14.69
CA LEU A 281 -0.14 -25.74 -13.56
C LEU A 281 -0.10 -27.07 -12.80
N ASP A 282 -0.09 -28.19 -13.51
CA ASP A 282 0.00 -29.53 -12.91
C ASP A 282 1.34 -29.70 -12.17
N ILE A 283 2.44 -29.20 -12.73
CA ILE A 283 3.76 -29.15 -12.06
C ILE A 283 3.69 -28.34 -10.76
N LEU A 284 3.06 -27.16 -10.78
CA LEU A 284 2.92 -26.30 -9.59
C LEU A 284 2.06 -26.96 -8.52
N ALA A 285 0.92 -27.53 -8.91
CA ALA A 285 0.02 -28.25 -8.01
C ALA A 285 0.71 -29.45 -7.34
N GLU A 286 1.58 -30.16 -8.07
CA GLU A 286 2.31 -31.32 -7.55
C GLU A 286 3.53 -30.93 -6.69
N ARG A 287 4.27 -29.88 -7.07
CA ARG A 287 5.58 -29.56 -6.45
C ARG A 287 5.51 -28.57 -5.31
N LEU A 288 4.60 -27.58 -5.34
CA LEU A 288 4.47 -26.62 -4.23
C LEU A 288 4.17 -27.29 -2.88
N PRO A 289 3.28 -28.31 -2.80
CA PRO A 289 3.03 -29.03 -1.53
C PRO A 289 4.21 -29.84 -1.00
N LYS A 290 5.25 -30.07 -1.81
CA LYS A 290 6.46 -30.80 -1.43
C LYS A 290 7.54 -29.88 -0.85
N LEU A 291 7.35 -28.56 -0.91
CA LEU A 291 8.25 -27.59 -0.29
C LEU A 291 8.03 -27.54 1.22
N THR A 292 9.09 -27.30 1.99
CA THR A 292 9.08 -27.28 3.47
C THR A 292 8.48 -26.02 4.09
N LYS A 293 7.86 -25.15 3.29
CA LYS A 293 7.25 -23.89 3.73
C LYS A 293 5.73 -24.03 3.77
N ASN A 294 5.04 -23.20 4.55
CA ASN A 294 3.59 -23.12 4.53
C ASN A 294 3.14 -22.15 3.41
N ILE A 295 2.95 -22.67 2.21
CA ILE A 295 2.73 -21.85 1.02
C ILE A 295 1.26 -21.46 0.87
N TRP A 296 1.03 -20.21 0.45
CA TRP A 296 -0.24 -19.76 -0.11
C TRP A 296 0.03 -19.28 -1.54
N PHE A 297 -0.47 -20.01 -2.52
CA PHE A 297 -0.35 -19.67 -3.93
C PHE A 297 -1.72 -19.60 -4.57
N THR A 298 -1.99 -18.51 -5.28
CA THR A 298 -3.20 -18.36 -6.10
C THR A 298 -2.82 -17.69 -7.42
N SER A 299 -3.36 -18.19 -8.52
CA SER A 299 -2.96 -17.72 -9.85
C SER A 299 -4.11 -17.87 -10.84
N THR A 300 -4.32 -16.88 -11.71
CA THR A 300 -5.29 -17.00 -12.80
C THR A 300 -4.96 -18.23 -13.65
N SER A 301 -5.96 -19.05 -13.98
CA SER A 301 -5.82 -20.30 -14.73
C SER A 301 -7.11 -20.61 -15.47
N HIS A 302 -7.05 -21.08 -16.71
CA HIS A 302 -8.26 -21.32 -17.52
C HIS A 302 -8.45 -22.76 -18.03
N TYR A 303 -7.53 -23.67 -17.67
CA TYR A 303 -7.43 -25.00 -18.29
C TYR A 303 -8.25 -26.11 -17.61
N TYR A 304 -8.78 -25.90 -16.41
CA TYR A 304 -9.56 -26.92 -15.70
C TYR A 304 -11.05 -26.81 -16.02
N GLY A 305 -11.52 -27.64 -16.96
CA GLY A 305 -12.90 -27.60 -17.48
C GLY A 305 -13.98 -27.87 -16.41
N SER A 306 -13.83 -28.93 -15.62
CA SER A 306 -14.85 -29.38 -14.66
C SER A 306 -14.68 -28.83 -13.24
N GLY A 307 -13.62 -28.06 -12.97
CA GLY A 307 -13.20 -27.72 -11.60
C GLY A 307 -12.74 -28.97 -10.84
N GLN A 308 -11.75 -28.82 -9.97
CA GLN A 308 -11.23 -29.92 -9.17
C GLN A 308 -10.79 -29.39 -7.81
N SER A 309 -11.01 -30.16 -6.75
CA SER A 309 -10.42 -29.88 -5.45
C SER A 309 -10.05 -31.16 -4.71
N TYR A 310 -8.93 -31.12 -4.01
CA TYR A 310 -8.44 -32.24 -3.20
C TYR A 310 -7.44 -31.75 -2.15
N TYR A 311 -7.12 -32.63 -1.20
CA TYR A 311 -6.09 -32.39 -0.19
C TYR A 311 -4.85 -33.25 -0.47
N GLN A 312 -3.68 -32.66 -0.30
CA GLN A 312 -2.39 -33.37 -0.43
C GLN A 312 -1.36 -32.75 0.50
N ASN A 313 -0.66 -33.55 1.31
CA ASN A 313 0.44 -33.10 2.18
C ASN A 313 0.11 -31.88 3.07
N GLY A 314 -1.12 -31.78 3.59
CA GLY A 314 -1.55 -30.62 4.40
C GLY A 314 -1.90 -29.38 3.57
N TYR A 315 -2.00 -29.50 2.25
CA TYR A 315 -2.47 -28.47 1.33
C TYR A 315 -3.87 -28.77 0.82
N TYR A 316 -4.66 -27.72 0.65
CA TYR A 316 -5.86 -27.72 -0.16
C TYR A 316 -5.51 -27.19 -1.55
N ILE A 317 -5.76 -28.00 -2.56
CA ILE A 317 -5.53 -27.67 -3.98
C ILE A 317 -6.90 -27.56 -4.62
N GLN A 318 -7.14 -26.44 -5.30
CA GLN A 318 -8.42 -26.17 -5.97
C GLN A 318 -8.16 -25.48 -7.30
N ALA A 319 -8.75 -26.01 -8.36
CA ALA A 319 -8.88 -25.34 -9.64
C ALA A 319 -10.36 -25.03 -9.90
N ASP A 320 -10.65 -23.76 -10.20
CA ASP A 320 -12.01 -23.33 -10.51
C ASP A 320 -12.51 -23.96 -11.83
N SER A 321 -13.82 -24.17 -11.90
CA SER A 321 -14.47 -24.69 -13.11
C SER A 321 -14.54 -23.64 -14.21
N ALA A 322 -14.80 -24.09 -15.44
CA ALA A 322 -14.96 -23.20 -16.59
C ALA A 322 -16.09 -22.16 -16.44
N THR A 323 -17.04 -22.39 -15.52
CA THR A 323 -18.20 -21.52 -15.30
C THR A 323 -17.98 -20.42 -14.26
N ALA A 324 -16.85 -20.44 -13.55
CA ALA A 324 -16.53 -19.45 -12.53
C ALA A 324 -16.09 -18.09 -13.16
N ASN A 325 -16.58 -16.99 -12.58
CA ASN A 325 -16.10 -15.64 -12.90
C ASN A 325 -14.71 -15.45 -12.29
N GLY A 326 -13.68 -15.33 -13.15
CA GLY A 326 -12.29 -15.32 -12.72
C GLY A 326 -11.87 -16.73 -12.27
N ARG A 327 -11.16 -17.44 -13.15
CA ARG A 327 -10.76 -18.83 -12.91
C ARG A 327 -9.36 -18.84 -12.29
N PHE A 328 -9.20 -19.55 -11.17
CA PHE A 328 -7.92 -19.61 -10.47
C PHE A 328 -7.52 -21.05 -10.13
N LEU A 329 -6.21 -21.28 -10.13
CA LEU A 329 -5.58 -22.37 -9.37
C LEU A 329 -5.20 -21.82 -8.00
N ARG A 330 -5.54 -22.56 -6.95
CA ARG A 330 -5.21 -22.28 -5.55
C ARG A 330 -4.46 -23.49 -5.00
N VAL A 331 -3.29 -23.24 -4.41
CA VAL A 331 -2.53 -24.22 -3.64
C VAL A 331 -2.24 -23.57 -2.29
N ARG A 332 -2.96 -24.00 -1.26
CA ARG A 332 -2.92 -23.34 0.06
C ARG A 332 -2.65 -24.34 1.15
N HIS A 333 -1.64 -24.07 1.97
CA HIS A 333 -1.44 -24.84 3.19
C HIS A 333 -2.66 -24.65 4.11
N THR A 334 -3.08 -25.73 4.77
CA THR A 334 -4.28 -25.76 5.63
C THR A 334 -4.28 -24.69 6.71
N THR A 335 -3.10 -24.34 7.25
CA THR A 335 -2.95 -23.27 8.25
C THR A 335 -3.22 -21.86 7.70
N ARG A 336 -3.33 -21.70 6.38
CA ARG A 336 -3.50 -20.40 5.69
C ARG A 336 -4.84 -20.27 5.00
N MET A 337 -5.79 -21.17 5.29
CA MET A 337 -7.10 -21.20 4.64
C MET A 337 -7.98 -19.98 4.97
N HIS A 338 -7.78 -19.38 6.14
CA HIS A 338 -8.50 -18.18 6.58
C HIS A 338 -7.92 -16.88 6.02
N GLU A 339 -6.74 -16.94 5.39
CA GLU A 339 -6.15 -15.76 4.78
C GLU A 339 -6.91 -15.36 3.51
N SER A 340 -7.34 -14.11 3.46
CA SER A 340 -7.93 -13.51 2.27
C SER A 340 -6.85 -13.03 1.28
N SER A 341 -7.30 -12.77 0.06
CA SER A 341 -6.55 -12.03 -0.97
C SER A 341 -6.58 -10.52 -0.75
N GLU A 342 -7.43 -10.03 0.17
CA GLU A 342 -7.44 -8.64 0.60
C GLU A 342 -6.19 -8.43 1.44
N LEU A 343 -5.19 -7.74 0.86
CA LEU A 343 -3.93 -7.43 1.52
C LEU A 343 -4.09 -6.36 2.58
#